data_AF-A0A536R357-F1
#
_entry.id   AF-A0A536R357-F1
#
_cell.length_a   1.000
_cell.length_b   1.000
_cell.length_c   1.000
_cell.angle_alpha   90.00
_cell.angle_beta   90.00
_cell.angle_gamma   90.00
#
_symmetry.space_group_name_H-M   'P 1'
#
loop_
_entity.id
_entity.type
_entity.pdbx_description
1 polymer ?
#
loop_
_entity_poly.entity_id
_entity_poly.type
_entity_poly.pdbx_seq_one_letter_code
_entity_poly.pdbx_strand_id
1 'polypeptide(L)'
;MSTIRHLLMAVATAAFALIPTSVMSASTGGLDAGVGNVPQGVQSNSAYAASFKNRGVTNVFVTSRQVSCYRPEVPIPFNNGPNDGYTGELTCPGATTGEDIGRQQYPTQFGTATAAGPMLVTDKSESDIRVDPTNPNHIIGSSKWFTGAEGYNHLLGFYESWDGGITWPVMGHIPGYEGWTDNTDPVGAFDPYGNYYEAILPYQFYYDKGGHKKY
;
A
#
# COMPACT_ATOMS: atom_id res chain seq x y z
N MET A 1 4.75 82.80 -10.88
CA MET A 1 3.98 81.54 -10.68
C MET A 1 4.97 80.40 -10.78
N SER A 2 5.46 79.91 -9.63
CA SER A 2 5.07 78.62 -9.03
C SER A 2 5.81 77.45 -9.69
N THR A 3 6.55 76.56 -9.03
CA THR A 3 6.90 76.35 -7.62
C THR A 3 8.02 75.29 -7.61
N ILE A 4 8.90 75.41 -6.63
CA ILE A 4 9.91 74.44 -6.18
C ILE A 4 9.36 73.00 -6.18
N ARG A 5 10.11 72.03 -6.71
CA ARG A 5 9.89 70.60 -6.40
C ARG A 5 11.07 70.06 -5.61
N HIS A 6 10.71 69.50 -4.47
CA HIS A 6 11.56 69.11 -3.35
C HIS A 6 12.27 67.79 -3.61
N LEU A 7 13.48 67.68 -3.06
CA LEU A 7 14.12 66.41 -2.69
C LEU A 7 13.17 65.59 -1.82
N LEU A 8 13.00 64.29 -2.13
CA LEU A 8 12.65 63.28 -1.14
C LEU A 8 13.39 61.98 -1.51
N MET A 9 14.49 61.73 -0.80
CA MET A 9 15.10 60.40 -0.64
C MET A 9 14.06 59.48 0.01
N ALA A 10 13.62 58.45 -0.70
CA ALA A 10 12.85 57.37 -0.10
C ALA A 10 13.82 56.35 0.49
N VAL A 11 13.83 56.28 1.81
CA VAL A 11 14.51 55.30 2.66
C VAL A 11 13.97 53.91 2.35
N ALA A 12 14.86 52.97 2.00
CA ALA A 12 14.51 51.57 1.86
C ALA A 12 14.29 50.97 3.26
N THR A 13 13.05 50.83 3.68
CA THR A 13 12.65 50.09 4.89
C THR A 13 12.67 48.59 4.57
N ALA A 14 13.71 47.90 5.03
CA ALA A 14 13.76 46.44 5.06
C ALA A 14 12.81 45.92 6.15
N ALA A 15 11.64 45.42 5.76
CA ALA A 15 10.75 44.68 6.65
C ALA A 15 11.21 43.21 6.71
N PHE A 16 11.93 42.83 7.75
CA PHE A 16 12.15 41.43 8.11
C PHE A 16 10.84 40.88 8.69
N ALA A 17 10.09 40.10 7.91
CA ALA A 17 9.00 39.29 8.43
C ALA A 17 9.58 38.06 9.14
N LEU A 18 9.43 38.01 10.46
CA LEU A 18 9.62 36.83 11.29
C LEU A 18 8.57 35.77 10.90
N ILE A 19 9.01 34.63 10.37
CA ILE A 19 8.17 33.43 10.27
C ILE A 19 8.61 32.47 11.39
N PRO A 20 7.77 32.17 12.38
CA PRO A 20 8.08 31.17 13.40
C PRO A 20 7.82 29.78 12.81
N THR A 21 8.87 29.05 12.42
CA THR A 21 8.76 27.61 12.16
C THR A 21 9.08 26.83 13.43
N SER A 22 8.12 26.80 14.37
CA SER A 22 8.07 25.77 15.40
C SER A 22 7.38 24.54 14.81
N VAL A 23 8.15 23.66 14.15
CA VAL A 23 7.77 22.26 13.97
C VAL A 23 8.44 21.48 15.10
N MET A 24 7.64 21.15 16.11
CA MET A 24 8.05 20.19 17.14
C MET A 24 8.27 18.85 16.44
N SER A 25 9.52 18.38 16.44
CA SER A 25 9.80 16.97 16.14
C SER A 25 9.32 16.14 17.31
N ALA A 26 8.43 15.19 17.04
CA ALA A 26 8.13 14.10 17.95
C ALA A 26 9.32 13.13 17.92
N SER A 27 10.09 13.09 19.01
CA SER A 27 10.72 11.87 19.55
C SER A 27 11.35 12.19 20.90
N THR A 28 10.51 12.39 21.92
CA THR A 28 10.94 12.16 23.30
C THR A 28 10.55 10.75 23.69
N GLY A 29 11.50 9.82 23.57
CA GLY A 29 11.33 8.43 23.99
C GLY A 29 12.64 7.70 23.79
N GLY A 30 13.49 7.67 24.82
CA GLY A 30 14.77 6.98 24.78
C GLY A 30 14.57 5.49 24.50
N LEU A 31 15.26 4.99 23.49
CA LEU A 31 15.42 3.57 23.21
C LEU A 31 16.92 3.24 23.17
N ASP A 32 17.18 2.02 23.61
CA ASP A 32 18.43 1.34 23.94
C ASP A 32 19.65 1.62 23.03
N ALA A 33 20.86 1.41 23.57
CA ALA A 33 22.14 1.60 22.86
C ALA A 33 22.46 0.47 21.85
N GLY A 34 21.44 -0.04 21.17
CA GLY A 34 21.57 -1.02 20.10
C GLY A 34 22.25 -0.42 18.87
N VAL A 35 23.12 -1.20 18.23
CA VAL A 35 23.95 -0.84 17.09
C VAL A 35 23.18 -0.04 16.02
N GLY A 36 23.53 1.24 15.88
CA GLY A 36 23.26 2.02 14.67
C GLY A 36 22.42 3.27 14.86
N ASN A 37 23.04 4.35 15.33
CA ASN A 37 22.72 5.69 14.78
C ASN A 37 23.18 5.69 13.31
N VAL A 38 22.53 4.91 12.45
CA VAL A 38 22.67 5.05 11.00
C VAL A 38 21.98 6.36 10.68
N PRO A 39 22.69 7.41 10.21
CA PRO A 39 22.04 8.63 9.81
C PRO A 39 21.05 8.27 8.70
N GLN A 40 19.76 8.33 9.01
CA GLN A 40 18.72 8.21 8.00
C GLN A 40 18.88 9.44 7.09
N GLY A 41 19.36 9.22 5.87
CA GLY A 41 19.42 10.28 4.87
C GLY A 41 18.00 10.70 4.51
N VAL A 42 17.71 11.99 4.56
CA VAL A 42 16.46 12.49 3.98
C VAL A 42 16.61 12.56 2.47
N GLN A 43 15.74 11.88 1.73
CA GLN A 43 15.60 12.12 0.29
C GLN A 43 14.85 13.44 0.12
N SER A 44 15.52 14.49 -0.38
CA SER A 44 14.84 15.76 -0.59
C SER A 44 13.87 15.68 -1.76
N ASN A 45 12.73 16.39 -1.67
CA ASN A 45 11.80 16.56 -2.78
C ASN A 45 12.52 17.10 -4.04
N SER A 46 13.53 17.95 -3.86
CA SER A 46 14.34 18.50 -4.95
C SER A 46 15.21 17.44 -5.65
N ALA A 47 15.80 16.50 -4.91
CA ALA A 47 16.59 15.41 -5.48
C ALA A 47 15.70 14.46 -6.28
N TYR A 48 14.52 14.14 -5.75
CA TYR A 48 13.52 13.36 -6.47
C TYR A 48 13.02 14.07 -7.72
N ALA A 49 12.67 15.36 -7.64
CA ALA A 49 12.26 16.15 -8.81
C ALA A 49 13.39 16.26 -9.87
N ALA A 50 14.65 16.35 -9.44
CA ALA A 50 15.79 16.35 -10.35
C ALA A 50 15.93 15.01 -11.10
N SER A 51 15.49 13.89 -10.54
CA SER A 51 15.48 12.59 -11.24
C SER A 51 14.58 12.60 -12.47
N PHE A 52 13.38 13.20 -12.37
CA PHE A 52 12.50 13.40 -13.52
C PHE A 52 13.18 14.32 -14.56
N LYS A 53 13.69 15.48 -14.14
CA LYS A 53 14.33 16.45 -15.06
C LYS A 53 15.54 15.87 -15.79
N ASN A 54 16.39 15.12 -15.10
CA ASN A 54 17.69 14.71 -15.61
C ASN A 54 17.66 13.32 -16.26
N ARG A 55 16.73 12.45 -15.86
CA ARG A 55 16.68 11.03 -16.26
C ARG A 55 15.30 10.58 -16.76
N GLY A 56 14.30 11.45 -16.73
CA GLY A 56 12.95 11.12 -17.19
C GLY A 56 12.18 10.16 -16.27
N VAL A 57 12.59 10.01 -15.00
CA VAL A 57 11.92 9.12 -14.03
C VAL A 57 10.49 9.59 -13.78
N THR A 58 9.51 8.82 -14.24
CA THR A 58 8.09 9.02 -13.97
C THR A 58 7.60 8.07 -12.89
N ASN A 59 6.48 8.43 -12.26
CA ASN A 59 5.80 7.57 -11.29
C ASN A 59 4.38 7.35 -11.76
N VAL A 60 3.94 6.11 -11.68
CA VAL A 60 2.57 5.72 -11.92
C VAL A 60 2.04 5.17 -10.61
N PHE A 61 0.94 5.76 -10.15
CA PHE A 61 0.22 5.16 -9.04
C PHE A 61 -0.58 3.99 -9.60
N VAL A 62 -0.32 2.80 -9.08
CA VAL A 62 -1.19 1.64 -9.29
C VAL A 62 -2.46 1.87 -8.46
N THR A 63 -3.32 2.79 -8.91
CA THR A 63 -4.61 3.01 -8.27
C THR A 63 -5.54 1.93 -8.80
N SER A 64 -5.95 1.01 -7.93
CA SER A 64 -7.11 0.19 -8.24
C SER A 64 -8.31 1.12 -8.34
N ARG A 65 -8.61 1.60 -9.56
CA ARG A 65 -9.95 2.12 -9.87
C ARG A 65 -11.01 1.02 -9.78
N GLN A 66 -10.58 -0.20 -9.47
CA GLN A 66 -11.41 -1.35 -9.21
C GLN A 66 -11.55 -1.56 -7.70
N VAL A 67 -12.72 -2.05 -7.32
CA VAL A 67 -13.03 -2.49 -5.97
C VAL A 67 -12.68 -3.97 -5.88
N SER A 68 -11.93 -4.36 -4.86
CA SER A 68 -11.61 -5.75 -4.56
C SER A 68 -12.17 -6.12 -3.19
N CYS A 69 -12.59 -7.39 -3.06
CA CYS A 69 -13.15 -7.91 -1.83
C CYS A 69 -12.84 -9.39 -1.67
N TYR A 70 -12.76 -9.87 -0.44
CA TYR A 70 -12.82 -11.30 -0.14
C TYR A 70 -13.48 -11.56 1.21
N ARG A 71 -13.98 -12.78 1.41
CA ARG A 71 -14.49 -13.24 2.71
C ARG A 71 -13.32 -13.80 3.54
N PRO A 72 -12.88 -13.10 4.60
CA PRO A 72 -11.84 -13.64 5.46
C PRO A 72 -12.31 -14.83 6.28
N GLU A 73 -11.40 -15.76 6.56
CA GLU A 73 -11.64 -16.96 7.37
C GLU A 73 -12.00 -16.62 8.81
N VAL A 74 -11.47 -15.52 9.35
CA VAL A 74 -11.83 -14.96 10.64
C VAL A 74 -11.99 -13.44 10.48
N PRO A 75 -13.13 -12.85 10.87
CA PRO A 75 -13.33 -11.41 10.84
C PRO A 75 -12.51 -10.74 11.94
N ILE A 76 -12.06 -9.52 11.65
CA ILE A 76 -11.40 -8.62 12.58
C ILE A 76 -12.40 -7.52 12.98
N PRO A 77 -13.11 -7.66 14.12
CA PRO A 77 -14.15 -6.71 14.52
C PRO A 77 -13.61 -5.43 15.16
N PHE A 78 -12.28 -5.28 15.27
CA PHE A 78 -11.64 -4.17 15.97
C PHE A 78 -11.31 -3.03 15.01
N ASN A 79 -11.36 -1.81 15.53
CA ASN A 79 -10.98 -0.59 14.82
C ASN A 79 -10.02 0.18 15.73
N ASN A 80 -8.77 0.33 15.30
CA ASN A 80 -7.73 1.02 16.07
C ASN A 80 -7.58 2.50 15.69
N GLY A 81 -8.52 3.04 14.91
CA GLY A 81 -8.60 4.45 14.58
C GLY A 81 -9.08 5.32 15.75
N PRO A 82 -8.66 6.61 15.81
CA PRO A 82 -7.75 7.28 14.88
C PRO A 82 -6.26 7.09 15.21
N ASN A 83 -5.92 6.52 16.37
CA ASN A 83 -4.55 6.51 16.90
C ASN A 83 -3.57 5.75 15.99
N ASP A 84 -4.00 4.61 15.45
CA ASP A 84 -3.15 3.76 14.61
C ASP A 84 -3.47 3.90 13.10
N GLY A 85 -4.39 4.80 12.74
CA GLY A 85 -4.74 5.10 11.34
C GLY A 85 -5.61 4.04 10.63
N TYR A 86 -6.00 2.97 11.32
CA TYR A 86 -6.85 1.93 10.74
C TYR A 86 -8.35 2.17 10.97
N THR A 87 -9.21 1.51 10.18
CA THR A 87 -10.66 1.76 10.14
C THR A 87 -11.53 0.54 10.42
N GLY A 88 -10.93 -0.61 10.72
CA GLY A 88 -11.57 -1.91 10.83
C GLY A 88 -12.02 -2.48 9.48
N GLU A 89 -12.60 -3.68 9.51
CA GLU A 89 -13.19 -4.30 8.33
C GLU A 89 -14.42 -3.52 7.83
N LEU A 90 -14.44 -3.27 6.52
CA LEU A 90 -15.57 -2.63 5.84
C LEU A 90 -16.31 -3.66 4.99
N THR A 91 -17.64 -3.65 5.02
CA THR A 91 -18.43 -4.53 4.14
C THR A 91 -18.14 -4.24 2.67
N CYS A 92 -17.98 -5.29 1.86
CA CYS A 92 -17.76 -5.14 0.43
C CYS A 92 -18.92 -4.38 -0.26
N PRO A 93 -18.65 -3.23 -0.91
CA PRO A 93 -19.69 -2.47 -1.63
C PRO A 93 -20.01 -3.07 -3.02
N GLY A 94 -19.26 -4.09 -3.44
CA GLY A 94 -19.35 -4.74 -4.74
C GLY A 94 -18.01 -4.71 -5.47
N ALA A 95 -17.38 -5.87 -5.61
CA ALA A 95 -16.10 -5.99 -6.33
C ALA A 95 -16.27 -5.82 -7.84
N THR A 96 -15.26 -5.24 -8.48
CA THR A 96 -15.19 -5.01 -9.93
C THR A 96 -13.97 -5.66 -10.59
N THR A 97 -13.15 -6.38 -9.83
CA THR A 97 -11.97 -7.13 -10.28
C THR A 97 -12.32 -8.48 -10.93
N GLY A 98 -13.54 -8.99 -10.70
CA GLY A 98 -13.99 -10.26 -11.25
C GLY A 98 -13.51 -11.50 -10.48
N GLU A 99 -12.78 -11.32 -9.38
CA GLU A 99 -12.32 -12.40 -8.50
C GLU A 99 -13.49 -13.11 -7.79
N ASP A 100 -13.27 -14.33 -7.33
CA ASP A 100 -14.19 -14.95 -6.37
C ASP A 100 -14.02 -14.28 -5.00
N ILE A 101 -15.04 -13.56 -4.59
CA ILE A 101 -15.04 -12.81 -3.33
C ILE A 101 -15.55 -13.64 -2.16
N GLY A 102 -16.00 -14.88 -2.39
CA GLY A 102 -16.56 -15.72 -1.33
C GLY A 102 -17.93 -15.23 -0.92
N ARG A 103 -18.87 -15.15 -1.87
CA ARG A 103 -20.29 -14.87 -1.55
C ARG A 103 -20.88 -15.99 -0.70
N GLN A 104 -20.45 -17.23 -0.93
CA GLN A 104 -20.70 -18.39 -0.07
C GLN A 104 -19.43 -18.78 0.69
N GLN A 105 -19.59 -19.41 1.85
CA GLN A 105 -18.46 -19.79 2.69
C GLN A 105 -17.64 -20.83 1.93
N TYR A 106 -16.33 -20.63 1.89
CA TYR A 106 -15.45 -21.57 1.21
C TYR A 106 -15.34 -22.88 1.99
N PRO A 107 -15.19 -24.03 1.32
CA PRO A 107 -15.00 -25.30 2.00
C PRO A 107 -13.84 -25.33 2.99
N THR A 108 -12.77 -24.59 2.69
CA THR A 108 -11.58 -24.43 3.53
C THR A 108 -11.86 -23.69 4.84
N GLN A 109 -12.97 -22.95 4.92
CA GLN A 109 -13.36 -22.16 6.09
C GLN A 109 -14.38 -22.88 6.98
N PHE A 110 -14.81 -24.10 6.64
CA PHE A 110 -15.81 -24.80 7.45
C PHE A 110 -15.30 -25.12 8.86
N GLY A 111 -16.11 -24.78 9.87
CA GLY A 111 -15.76 -25.02 11.27
C GLY A 111 -14.93 -23.91 11.91
N THR A 112 -14.69 -22.80 11.20
CA THR A 112 -14.00 -21.61 11.70
C THR A 112 -15.00 -20.48 11.98
N ALA A 113 -14.54 -19.40 12.58
CA ALA A 113 -15.36 -18.21 12.87
C ALA A 113 -15.52 -17.29 11.66
N THR A 114 -15.87 -17.82 10.48
CA THR A 114 -15.85 -17.08 9.20
C THR A 114 -16.71 -15.82 9.18
N ALA A 115 -16.21 -14.79 8.48
CA ALA A 115 -16.95 -13.56 8.26
C ALA A 115 -18.30 -13.82 7.55
N ALA A 116 -19.33 -13.08 7.97
CA ALA A 116 -20.68 -13.23 7.43
C ALA A 116 -20.78 -12.93 5.92
N GLY A 117 -19.82 -12.19 5.36
CA GLY A 117 -19.78 -11.78 3.96
C GLY A 117 -18.38 -11.35 3.53
N PRO A 118 -18.21 -11.04 2.24
CA PRO A 118 -16.99 -10.43 1.74
C PRO A 118 -16.77 -9.04 2.36
N MET A 119 -15.52 -8.75 2.68
CA MET A 119 -15.04 -7.46 3.17
C MET A 119 -14.26 -6.74 2.07
N LEU A 120 -14.30 -5.41 2.09
CA LEU A 120 -13.58 -4.52 1.18
C LEU A 120 -12.10 -4.57 1.49
N VAL A 121 -11.28 -4.66 0.45
CA VAL A 121 -9.84 -4.53 0.58
C VAL A 121 -9.46 -3.06 0.69
N THR A 122 -8.88 -2.64 1.81
CA THR A 122 -8.59 -1.23 2.15
C THR A 122 -7.11 -0.88 2.06
N ASP A 123 -6.23 -1.83 2.40
CA ASP A 123 -4.80 -1.56 2.56
C ASP A 123 -3.95 -2.54 1.76
N LYS A 124 -2.70 -2.14 1.51
CA LYS A 124 -1.70 -2.91 0.79
C LYS A 124 -0.35 -2.85 1.49
N SER A 125 0.39 -3.95 1.50
CA SER A 125 1.78 -3.97 1.96
C SER A 125 2.60 -5.01 1.20
N GLU A 126 3.92 -5.04 1.44
CA GLU A 126 4.85 -6.05 0.92
C GLU A 126 4.67 -6.31 -0.58
N SER A 127 5.17 -5.38 -1.38
CA SER A 127 5.04 -5.43 -2.83
C SER A 127 6.25 -6.06 -3.51
N ASP A 128 6.00 -6.81 -4.58
CA ASP A 128 6.99 -7.23 -5.56
C ASP A 128 6.59 -6.79 -6.98
N ILE A 129 7.56 -6.67 -7.89
CA ILE A 129 7.32 -6.32 -9.29
C ILE A 129 8.33 -7.01 -10.21
N ARG A 130 7.83 -7.55 -11.33
CA ARG A 130 8.62 -8.30 -12.30
C ARG A 130 8.32 -7.82 -13.71
N VAL A 131 9.37 -7.72 -14.52
CA VAL A 131 9.29 -7.39 -15.94
C VAL A 131 9.52 -8.67 -16.74
N ASP A 132 8.64 -8.95 -17.69
CA ASP A 132 8.76 -10.10 -18.57
C ASP A 132 10.00 -9.94 -19.49
N PRO A 133 10.95 -10.90 -19.46
CA PRO A 133 12.17 -10.82 -20.26
C PRO A 133 11.91 -10.95 -21.77
N THR A 134 10.75 -11.47 -22.18
CA THR A 134 10.35 -11.62 -23.59
C THR A 134 9.58 -10.41 -24.11
N ASN A 135 9.02 -9.60 -23.22
CA ASN A 135 8.26 -8.40 -23.54
C ASN A 135 8.38 -7.35 -22.42
N PRO A 136 9.25 -6.33 -22.54
CA PRO A 136 9.44 -5.35 -21.47
C PRO A 136 8.21 -4.47 -21.19
N ASN A 137 7.17 -4.53 -22.04
CA ASN A 137 5.90 -3.86 -21.77
C ASN A 137 4.96 -4.70 -20.91
N HIS A 138 5.21 -6.01 -20.77
CA HIS A 138 4.46 -6.90 -19.90
C HIS A 138 5.10 -6.90 -18.51
N ILE A 139 4.37 -6.40 -17.52
CA ILE A 139 4.83 -6.24 -16.14
C ILE A 139 3.76 -6.80 -15.20
N ILE A 140 4.18 -7.61 -14.25
CA ILE A 140 3.33 -8.12 -13.18
C ILE A 140 3.85 -7.57 -11.85
N GLY A 141 2.95 -7.00 -11.05
CA GLY A 141 3.19 -6.66 -9.65
C GLY A 141 2.32 -7.53 -8.75
N SER A 142 2.78 -7.78 -7.53
CA SER A 142 2.01 -8.47 -6.50
C SER A 142 2.18 -7.79 -5.14
N SER A 143 1.18 -7.91 -4.27
CA SER A 143 1.24 -7.37 -2.92
C SER A 143 0.26 -8.06 -1.98
N LYS A 144 0.38 -7.80 -0.68
CA LYS A 144 -0.66 -8.13 0.31
C LYS A 144 -1.85 -7.19 0.18
N TRP A 145 -3.04 -7.74 0.28
CA TRP A 145 -4.33 -7.11 0.07
C TRP A 145 -5.18 -7.33 1.33
N PHE A 146 -5.29 -6.30 2.17
CA PHE A 146 -5.90 -6.40 3.50
C PHE A 146 -7.38 -6.03 3.51
N THR A 147 -8.20 -6.80 4.19
CA THR A 147 -9.56 -6.38 4.59
C THR A 147 -9.62 -5.81 6.00
N GLY A 148 -8.62 -6.11 6.84
CA GLY A 148 -8.47 -5.58 8.19
C GLY A 148 -7.01 -5.59 8.61
N ALA A 149 -6.32 -4.47 8.42
CA ALA A 149 -4.88 -4.36 8.66
C ALA A 149 -4.50 -4.48 10.15
N GLU A 150 -5.39 -4.12 11.07
CA GLU A 150 -5.20 -4.23 12.52
C GLU A 150 -4.96 -5.67 12.99
N GLY A 151 -5.68 -6.60 12.38
CA GLY A 151 -5.61 -8.03 12.68
C GLY A 151 -4.72 -8.79 11.71
N TYR A 152 -4.03 -8.08 10.82
CA TYR A 152 -3.19 -8.64 9.77
C TYR A 152 -3.97 -9.54 8.80
N ASN A 153 -5.26 -9.27 8.54
CA ASN A 153 -6.11 -10.10 7.70
C ASN A 153 -5.94 -9.75 6.22
N HIS A 154 -5.25 -10.62 5.47
CA HIS A 154 -4.89 -10.36 4.08
C HIS A 154 -4.94 -11.59 3.19
N LEU A 155 -5.09 -11.34 1.89
CA LEU A 155 -4.72 -12.26 0.83
C LEU A 155 -3.63 -11.63 -0.05
N LEU A 156 -3.00 -12.43 -0.91
CA LEU A 156 -2.17 -11.89 -1.98
C LEU A 156 -3.01 -11.55 -3.21
N GLY A 157 -2.72 -10.39 -3.80
CA GLY A 157 -3.29 -9.97 -5.08
C GLY A 157 -2.22 -9.54 -6.06
N PHE A 158 -2.61 -9.47 -7.34
CA PHE A 158 -1.72 -9.12 -8.44
C PHE A 158 -2.26 -7.93 -9.23
N TYR A 159 -1.35 -7.35 -10.00
CA TYR A 159 -1.55 -6.26 -10.93
C TYR A 159 -0.81 -6.62 -12.22
N GLU A 160 -1.43 -6.41 -13.37
CA GLU A 160 -0.81 -6.74 -14.65
C GLU A 160 -0.96 -5.56 -15.63
N SER A 161 0.15 -5.25 -16.28
CA SER A 161 0.30 -4.18 -17.27
C SER A 161 0.89 -4.73 -18.56
N TRP A 162 0.44 -4.18 -19.69
CA TRP A 162 0.88 -4.53 -21.04
C TRP A 162 1.47 -3.33 -21.80
N ASP A 163 1.64 -2.19 -21.13
CA ASP A 163 2.13 -0.93 -21.71
C ASP A 163 3.33 -0.36 -20.94
N GLY A 164 4.10 -1.23 -20.28
CA GLY A 164 5.30 -0.84 -19.54
C GLY A 164 5.00 -0.17 -18.19
N GLY A 165 3.85 -0.49 -17.59
CA GLY A 165 3.45 0.01 -16.27
C GLY A 165 2.74 1.36 -16.31
N ILE A 166 2.31 1.83 -17.48
CA ILE A 166 1.54 3.09 -17.63
C ILE A 166 0.11 2.89 -17.16
N THR A 167 -0.50 1.75 -17.52
CA THR A 167 -1.84 1.34 -17.06
C THR A 167 -1.82 -0.08 -16.51
N TRP A 168 -2.74 -0.34 -15.57
CA TRP A 168 -2.86 -1.60 -14.84
C TRP A 168 -4.33 -2.07 -14.87
N PRO A 169 -4.84 -2.51 -16.04
CA PRO A 169 -6.25 -2.81 -16.23
C PRO A 169 -6.67 -4.16 -15.62
N VAL A 170 -5.73 -5.07 -15.40
CA VAL A 170 -5.98 -6.41 -14.85
C VAL A 170 -5.44 -6.47 -13.43
N MET A 171 -6.29 -6.87 -12.50
CA MET A 171 -5.97 -6.98 -11.08
C MET A 171 -7.00 -7.86 -10.37
N GLY A 172 -6.59 -8.47 -9.26
CA GLY A 172 -7.43 -9.31 -8.41
C GLY A 172 -6.60 -10.19 -7.48
N HIS A 173 -7.25 -11.08 -6.73
CA HIS A 173 -6.54 -12.11 -5.96
C HIS A 173 -5.83 -13.12 -6.84
N ILE A 174 -4.73 -13.68 -6.35
CA ILE A 174 -4.05 -14.79 -7.03
C ILE A 174 -4.96 -16.03 -7.00
N PRO A 175 -5.29 -16.63 -8.16
CA PRO A 175 -6.21 -17.76 -8.22
C PRO A 175 -5.73 -19.02 -7.48
N GLY A 176 -6.67 -19.82 -6.98
CA GLY A 176 -6.42 -21.11 -6.35
C GLY A 176 -6.19 -21.06 -4.84
N TYR A 177 -6.19 -19.86 -4.25
CA TYR A 177 -6.05 -19.61 -2.82
C TYR A 177 -7.30 -18.96 -2.21
N GLU A 178 -8.43 -19.07 -2.89
CA GLU A 178 -9.70 -18.58 -2.40
C GLU A 178 -10.09 -19.25 -1.08
N GLY A 179 -10.55 -18.45 -0.12
CA GLY A 179 -11.00 -18.91 1.20
C GLY A 179 -9.90 -19.11 2.24
N TRP A 180 -8.64 -18.95 1.85
CA TRP A 180 -7.54 -18.82 2.81
C TRP A 180 -7.45 -17.38 3.34
N THR A 181 -6.62 -17.15 4.35
CA THR A 181 -6.17 -15.82 4.78
C THR A 181 -4.68 -15.90 5.14
N ASP A 182 -4.01 -14.81 5.46
CA ASP A 182 -2.63 -14.77 5.98
C ASP A 182 -1.58 -15.48 5.08
N ASN A 183 -1.73 -15.44 3.76
CA ASN A 183 -0.66 -15.83 2.83
C ASN A 183 0.29 -14.65 2.58
N THR A 184 1.59 -14.89 2.71
CA THR A 184 2.57 -13.82 2.93
C THR A 184 3.71 -13.81 1.92
N ASP A 185 4.45 -12.70 1.92
CA ASP A 185 5.72 -12.50 1.23
C ASP A 185 5.64 -12.81 -0.28
N PRO A 186 4.87 -12.01 -1.05
CA PRO A 186 4.73 -12.24 -2.48
C PRO A 186 6.09 -12.10 -3.16
N VAL A 187 6.46 -13.12 -3.95
CA VAL A 187 7.68 -13.13 -4.74
C VAL A 187 7.39 -13.75 -6.09
N GLY A 188 7.52 -12.94 -7.13
CA GLY A 188 7.35 -13.33 -8.52
C GLY A 188 8.66 -13.71 -9.22
N ALA A 189 8.56 -14.40 -10.35
CA ALA A 189 9.62 -14.52 -11.33
C ALA A 189 9.05 -14.83 -12.72
N PHE A 190 9.75 -14.38 -13.76
CA PHE A 190 9.53 -14.86 -15.12
C PHE A 190 10.62 -15.85 -15.52
N ASP A 191 10.26 -16.89 -16.27
CA ASP A 191 11.24 -17.69 -17.00
C ASP A 191 11.63 -17.02 -18.34
N PRO A 192 12.63 -17.56 -19.07
CA PRO A 192 13.02 -17.04 -20.38
C PRO A 192 11.96 -17.16 -21.48
N TYR A 193 10.84 -17.85 -21.24
CA TYR A 193 9.74 -18.04 -22.20
C TYR A 193 8.54 -17.13 -21.91
N GLY A 194 8.62 -16.28 -20.88
CA GLY A 194 7.55 -15.36 -20.50
C GLY A 194 6.51 -15.98 -19.58
N ASN A 195 6.76 -17.18 -19.02
CA ASN A 195 5.87 -17.73 -18.01
C ASN A 195 6.14 -17.06 -16.66
N TYR A 196 5.07 -16.60 -16.00
CA TYR A 196 5.13 -16.05 -14.66
C TYR A 196 4.92 -17.10 -13.58
N TYR A 197 5.68 -17.01 -12.49
CA TYR A 197 5.58 -17.85 -11.31
C TYR A 197 5.49 -16.96 -10.08
N GLU A 198 4.54 -17.24 -9.19
CA GLU A 198 4.48 -16.64 -7.86
C GLU A 198 4.81 -17.70 -6.80
N ALA A 199 5.75 -17.37 -5.92
CA ALA A 199 5.95 -18.11 -4.68
C ALA A 199 5.04 -17.53 -3.60
N ILE A 200 4.22 -18.39 -3.00
CA ILE A 200 3.27 -18.03 -1.95
C ILE A 200 3.61 -18.83 -0.70
N LEU A 201 3.76 -18.14 0.43
CA LEU A 201 3.99 -18.78 1.71
C LEU A 201 2.65 -18.93 2.45
N PRO A 202 2.09 -20.16 2.55
CA PRO A 202 0.91 -20.40 3.37
C PRO A 202 1.27 -20.41 4.85
N TYR A 203 0.32 -20.00 5.69
CA TYR A 203 0.47 -20.11 7.14
C TYR A 203 0.50 -21.58 7.60
N GLN A 204 1.29 -21.87 8.65
CA GLN A 204 1.41 -23.19 9.28
C GLN A 204 0.53 -23.31 10.53
N PHE A 205 -0.62 -22.62 10.56
CA PHE A 205 -1.58 -22.66 11.66
C PHE A 205 -2.99 -22.91 11.13
N TYR A 206 -3.98 -23.03 12.01
CA TYR A 206 -5.40 -22.98 11.68
C TYR A 206 -6.15 -22.10 12.67
N TYR A 207 -7.32 -21.61 12.30
CA TYR A 207 -8.20 -20.90 13.22
C TYR A 207 -9.17 -21.87 13.90
N ASP A 208 -9.23 -21.83 15.24
CA ASP A 208 -10.29 -22.53 15.95
C ASP A 208 -11.65 -21.82 15.81
N LYS A 209 -12.72 -22.43 16.34
CA LYS A 209 -14.07 -21.85 16.35
C LYS A 209 -14.16 -20.50 17.06
N GLY A 210 -13.20 -20.17 17.91
CA GLY A 210 -13.10 -18.88 18.59
C GLY A 210 -12.30 -17.85 17.81
N GLY A 211 -11.76 -18.19 16.63
CA GLY A 211 -10.93 -17.30 15.81
C GLY A 211 -9.48 -17.20 16.29
N HIS A 212 -8.99 -18.12 17.12
CA HIS A 212 -7.61 -18.11 17.61
C HIS A 212 -6.70 -18.96 16.71
N LYS A 213 -5.48 -18.47 16.46
CA LYS A 213 -4.42 -19.23 15.79
C LYS A 213 -3.99 -20.43 16.63
N LYS A 214 -3.93 -21.61 16.02
CA LYS A 214 -3.47 -22.89 16.59
C LYS A 214 -2.46 -23.56 15.66
N TYR A 215 -1.45 -24.19 16.21
CA TYR A 215 -0.38 -24.89 15.47
C TYR A 215 -0.52 -26.40 15.63
#